data_AF-A0A327QSG4-F1
#
_entry.id   AF-A0A327QSG4-F1
#
_cell.length_a   1.000
_cell.length_b   1.000
_cell.length_c   1.000
_cell.angle_alpha   90.00
_cell.angle_beta   90.00
_cell.angle_gamma   90.00
#
_symmetry.space_group_name_H-M   'P 1'
#
loop_
_entity.id
_entity.type
_entity.pdbx_description
1 polymer ?
#
loop_
_entity_poly.entity_id
_entity_poly.type
_entity_poly.pdbx_seq_one_letter_code
_entity_poly.pdbx_strand_id
1 'polypeptide(L)'
;MKKSLVRTILTVVVIAIIAAITFDYPLIIVRSKVNNATPHFQQDALFKPLDALNFKQGEYTAYLLIHRTDLTHLPNDMKRHLILRSKDATTLQTLQSNFHFKRMGGSITTCKSDLLLFKNGTLIYRTKIGLEPGVIGIEEAETGFLKSMDHAALAQVFKSFQPVYTPILVL
;
A
#
# COMPACT_ATOMS: atom_id res chain seq x y z
N MET A 1 -38.68 6.22 28.04
CA MET A 1 -37.80 6.99 27.14
C MET A 1 -36.36 6.45 27.10
N LYS A 2 -35.65 6.25 28.23
CA LYS A 2 -34.25 5.75 28.21
C LYS A 2 -34.05 4.41 27.48
N LYS A 3 -34.99 3.47 27.57
CA LYS A 3 -34.89 2.13 26.94
C LYS A 3 -34.98 2.17 25.40
N SER A 4 -35.73 3.11 24.81
CA SER A 4 -35.81 3.19 23.33
C SER A 4 -34.58 3.88 22.74
N LEU A 5 -34.05 4.91 23.42
CA LEU A 5 -32.78 5.56 23.04
C LEU A 5 -31.62 4.56 23.05
N VAL A 6 -31.52 3.73 24.09
CA VAL A 6 -30.48 2.67 24.18
C VAL A 6 -30.62 1.66 23.03
N ARG A 7 -31.84 1.25 22.68
CA ARG A 7 -32.09 0.36 21.53
C ARG A 7 -31.65 1.00 20.22
N THR A 8 -31.99 2.27 19.98
CA THR A 8 -31.59 2.99 18.77
C THR A 8 -30.06 3.11 18.64
N ILE A 9 -29.38 3.47 19.72
CA ILE A 9 -27.91 3.56 19.73
C ILE A 9 -27.29 2.19 19.42
N LEU A 10 -27.79 1.13 20.05
CA LEU A 10 -27.30 -0.23 19.81
C LEU A 10 -27.47 -0.65 18.35
N THR A 11 -28.62 -0.36 17.74
CA THR A 11 -28.87 -0.66 16.32
C THR A 11 -27.91 0.08 15.40
N VAL A 12 -27.64 1.37 15.65
CA VAL A 12 -26.69 2.16 14.85
C VAL A 12 -25.27 1.61 14.96
N VAL A 13 -24.85 1.22 16.17
CA VAL A 13 -23.52 0.61 16.40
C VAL A 13 -23.40 -0.72 15.66
N VAL A 14 -24.42 -1.58 15.70
CA VAL A 14 -24.43 -2.87 14.99
C VAL A 14 -24.35 -2.67 13.48
N ILE A 15 -25.10 -1.73 12.92
CA ILE A 15 -25.04 -1.41 11.48
C ILE A 15 -23.65 -0.89 11.10
N ALA A 16 -23.05 -0.02 11.92
CA ALA A 16 -21.70 0.50 11.67
C ALA A 16 -20.64 -0.62 11.72
N ILE A 17 -20.78 -1.57 12.65
CA ILE A 17 -19.89 -2.75 12.74
C ILE A 17 -20.06 -3.65 11.51
N ILE A 18 -21.30 -3.97 11.12
CA ILE A 18 -21.57 -4.79 9.93
C ILE A 18 -20.99 -4.11 8.69
N ALA A 19 -21.23 -2.82 8.51
CA ALA A 19 -20.66 -2.05 7.40
C ALA A 19 -19.12 -2.07 7.42
N ALA A 20 -18.48 -1.93 8.57
CA ALA A 20 -17.04 -2.03 8.68
C ALA A 20 -16.50 -3.43 8.32
N ILE A 21 -17.27 -4.49 8.59
CA ILE A 21 -16.91 -5.85 8.22
C ILE A 21 -17.11 -6.09 6.72
N THR A 22 -18.19 -5.58 6.13
CA THR A 22 -18.57 -5.86 4.73
C THR A 22 -17.90 -4.95 3.69
N PHE A 23 -17.55 -3.71 4.02
CA PHE A 23 -17.03 -2.71 3.08
C PHE A 23 -15.51 -2.50 3.15
N ASP A 24 -14.73 -3.54 3.47
CA ASP A 24 -13.26 -3.48 3.52
C ASP A 24 -12.73 -2.31 4.39
N TYR A 25 -13.24 -2.15 5.61
CA TYR A 25 -12.70 -1.19 6.59
C TYR A 25 -11.20 -1.35 6.70
N PRO A 26 -10.38 -0.28 6.69
CA PRO A 26 -10.77 1.13 6.84
C PRO A 26 -11.16 1.85 5.54
N LEU A 27 -12.04 2.86 5.65
CA LEU A 27 -12.43 3.71 4.51
C LEU A 27 -11.26 4.64 4.15
N ILE A 28 -10.74 4.51 2.93
CA ILE A 28 -9.60 5.29 2.44
C ILE A 28 -10.07 6.22 1.32
N ILE A 29 -9.98 7.53 1.57
CA ILE A 29 -10.30 8.58 0.60
C ILE A 29 -8.98 9.21 0.16
N VAL A 30 -8.63 9.04 -1.12
CA VAL A 30 -7.43 9.64 -1.71
C VAL A 30 -7.87 10.83 -2.58
N ARG A 31 -7.58 12.05 -2.14
CA ARG A 31 -8.07 13.30 -2.77
C ARG A 31 -7.34 13.67 -4.06
N SER A 32 -6.13 13.17 -4.26
CA SER A 32 -5.29 13.52 -5.40
C SER A 32 -5.22 12.37 -6.41
N LYS A 33 -5.38 12.67 -7.70
CA LYS A 33 -5.03 11.75 -8.79
C LYS A 33 -3.54 11.92 -9.08
N VAL A 34 -2.79 10.82 -9.11
CA VAL A 34 -1.42 10.85 -9.66
C VAL A 34 -1.51 10.71 -11.16
N ASN A 35 -0.84 11.59 -11.88
CA ASN A 35 -0.42 11.30 -13.25
C ASN A 35 0.87 10.51 -13.15
N ASN A 36 0.78 9.19 -13.00
CA ASN A 36 1.94 8.34 -13.25
C ASN A 36 2.26 8.51 -14.73
N ALA A 37 3.30 9.26 -15.08
CA ALA A 37 3.86 9.16 -16.41
C ALA A 37 4.42 7.73 -16.52
N THR A 38 3.80 6.88 -17.34
CA THR A 38 4.31 5.52 -17.58
C THR A 38 5.66 5.65 -18.26
N PRO A 39 6.76 5.25 -17.61
CA PRO A 39 8.05 5.23 -18.27
C PRO A 39 8.01 4.14 -19.35
N HIS A 40 8.41 4.48 -20.57
CA HIS A 40 8.50 3.49 -21.64
C HIS A 40 9.52 2.41 -21.25
N PHE A 41 9.02 1.19 -21.01
CA PHE A 41 9.81 0.11 -20.42
C PHE A 41 10.37 -0.80 -21.51
N GLN A 42 11.70 -0.85 -21.62
CA GLN A 42 12.36 -1.82 -22.48
C GLN A 42 12.32 -3.22 -21.84
N GLN A 43 12.04 -4.25 -22.63
CA GLN A 43 12.28 -5.64 -22.22
C GLN A 43 13.74 -5.73 -21.74
N ASP A 44 13.95 -6.21 -20.51
CA ASP A 44 15.23 -6.36 -19.81
C ASP A 44 15.76 -5.15 -19.01
N ALA A 45 15.07 -4.00 -19.02
CA ALA A 45 15.42 -2.90 -18.12
C ALA A 45 14.97 -3.20 -16.67
N LEU A 46 15.69 -2.67 -15.68
CA LEU A 46 15.22 -2.62 -14.30
C LEU A 46 14.23 -1.46 -14.14
N PHE A 47 13.05 -1.73 -13.58
CA PHE A 47 12.09 -0.70 -13.22
C PHE A 47 12.41 -0.16 -11.83
N LYS A 48 12.69 1.15 -11.73
CA LYS A 48 13.10 1.80 -10.49
C LYS A 48 12.35 3.12 -10.29
N PRO A 49 11.05 3.07 -9.97
CA PRO A 49 10.18 4.25 -10.01
C PRO A 49 10.51 5.27 -8.90
N LEU A 50 11.28 4.88 -7.89
CA LEU A 50 11.63 5.75 -6.77
C LEU A 50 13.03 6.38 -6.88
N ASP A 51 13.86 6.00 -7.86
CA ASP A 51 15.27 6.43 -7.94
C ASP A 51 15.45 7.96 -8.02
N ALA A 52 14.54 8.66 -8.69
CA ALA A 52 14.61 10.11 -8.85
C ALA A 52 14.20 10.90 -7.59
N LEU A 53 13.70 10.22 -6.55
CA LEU A 53 13.19 10.87 -5.35
C LEU A 53 14.31 11.18 -4.35
N ASN A 54 14.26 12.36 -3.72
CA ASN A 54 15.17 12.72 -2.65
C ASN A 54 14.43 12.77 -1.32
N PHE A 55 14.44 11.66 -0.58
CA PHE A 55 13.80 11.55 0.73
C PHE A 55 14.41 12.43 1.84
N LYS A 56 15.55 13.11 1.57
CA LYS A 56 16.12 14.11 2.49
C LYS A 56 15.50 15.50 2.31
N GLN A 57 14.74 15.74 1.24
CA GLN A 57 14.23 17.06 0.88
C GLN A 57 12.69 17.10 0.82
N GLY A 58 12.10 17.56 1.91
CA GLY A 58 10.64 17.68 2.09
C GLY A 58 10.07 16.57 2.96
N GLU A 59 8.76 16.64 3.20
CA GLU A 59 8.06 15.70 4.08
C GLU A 59 7.47 14.57 3.27
N TYR A 60 8.10 13.40 3.31
CA TYR A 60 7.60 12.22 2.64
C TYR A 60 6.76 11.34 3.57
N THR A 61 5.73 10.70 3.01
CA THR A 61 4.96 9.68 3.71
C THR A 61 4.59 8.56 2.75
N ALA A 62 4.99 7.34 3.08
CA ALA A 62 4.55 6.13 2.37
C ALA A 62 3.41 5.46 3.13
N TYR A 63 2.39 5.03 2.39
CA TYR A 63 1.31 4.18 2.89
C TYR A 63 1.27 2.89 2.09
N LEU A 64 1.29 1.75 2.78
CA LEU A 64 0.97 0.45 2.22
C LEU A 64 -0.45 0.09 2.67
N LEU A 65 -1.37 0.07 1.72
CA LEU A 65 -2.77 -0.24 1.89
C LEU A 65 -2.97 -1.70 1.48
N ILE A 66 -3.15 -2.57 2.46
CA ILE A 66 -3.22 -4.02 2.27
C ILE A 66 -4.69 -4.41 2.14
N HIS A 67 -5.04 -5.07 1.05
CA HIS A 67 -6.38 -5.62 0.86
C HIS A 67 -6.64 -6.76 1.85
N ARG A 68 -7.88 -6.91 2.33
CA ARG A 68 -8.22 -7.94 3.34
C ARG A 68 -7.85 -9.36 2.92
N THR A 69 -8.07 -9.68 1.64
CA THR A 69 -7.70 -11.00 1.10
C THR A 69 -6.20 -11.26 1.12
N ASP A 70 -5.37 -10.21 1.09
CA ASP A 70 -3.92 -10.36 1.02
C ASP A 70 -3.33 -10.55 2.43
N LEU A 71 -4.06 -10.17 3.50
CA LEU A 71 -3.62 -10.33 4.89
C LEU A 71 -3.24 -11.76 5.26
N THR A 72 -3.91 -12.77 4.70
CA THR A 72 -3.63 -14.18 4.95
C THR A 72 -2.37 -14.65 4.23
N HIS A 73 -2.00 -13.98 3.14
CA HIS A 73 -0.86 -14.31 2.28
C HIS A 73 0.36 -13.41 2.53
N LEU A 74 0.32 -12.51 3.51
CA LEU A 74 1.49 -11.69 3.82
C LEU A 74 2.70 -12.55 4.21
N PRO A 75 3.92 -12.13 3.84
CA PRO A 75 5.15 -12.67 4.40
C PRO A 75 5.06 -12.75 5.93
N ASN A 76 5.54 -13.86 6.53
CA ASN A 76 5.36 -14.18 7.94
C ASN A 76 5.77 -13.07 8.91
N ASP A 77 6.75 -12.26 8.53
CA ASP A 77 7.32 -11.19 9.33
C ASP A 77 6.64 -9.83 9.16
N MET A 78 5.74 -9.69 8.19
CA MET A 78 5.00 -8.45 8.00
C MET A 78 3.86 -8.34 9.02
N LYS A 79 3.65 -7.12 9.51
CA LYS A 79 2.53 -6.81 10.39
C LYS A 79 1.22 -7.05 9.64
N ARG A 80 0.36 -7.92 10.17
CA ARG A 80 -0.98 -8.20 9.62
C ARG A 80 -1.93 -7.06 9.96
N HIS A 81 -1.83 -5.96 9.20
CA HIS A 81 -2.64 -4.77 9.40
C HIS A 81 -2.95 -4.10 8.06
N LEU A 82 -4.15 -3.52 7.93
CA LEU A 82 -4.64 -3.04 6.63
C LEU A 82 -3.98 -1.76 6.14
N ILE A 83 -3.47 -0.93 7.05
CA ILE A 83 -2.74 0.29 6.70
C ILE A 83 -1.41 0.32 7.45
N LEU A 84 -0.32 0.18 6.72
CA LEU A 84 1.02 0.43 7.25
C LEU A 84 1.52 1.77 6.72
N ARG A 85 2.19 2.56 7.55
CA ARG A 85 2.70 3.89 7.19
C ARG A 85 4.15 4.08 7.64
N SER A 86 4.96 4.73 6.81
CA SER A 86 6.25 5.28 7.24
C SER A 86 6.39 6.76 6.88
N LYS A 87 6.97 7.51 7.81
CA LYS A 87 7.45 8.90 7.63
C LYS A 87 8.96 9.01 7.89
N ASP A 88 9.59 7.91 8.28
CA ASP A 88 10.99 7.89 8.66
C ASP A 88 11.86 7.93 7.40
N ALA A 89 12.69 8.96 7.27
CA ALA A 89 13.49 9.19 6.08
C ALA A 89 14.45 8.03 5.79
N THR A 90 15.02 7.41 6.83
CA THR A 90 15.92 6.26 6.69
C THR A 90 15.18 5.06 6.11
N THR A 91 14.00 4.73 6.66
CA THR A 91 13.12 3.68 6.15
C THR A 91 12.71 3.92 4.70
N LEU A 92 12.41 5.17 4.33
CA LEU A 92 12.04 5.52 2.96
C LEU A 92 13.22 5.45 1.98
N GLN A 93 14.43 5.75 2.43
CA GLN A 93 15.66 5.51 1.65
C GLN A 93 15.92 4.01 1.47
N THR A 94 15.72 3.20 2.51
CA THR A 94 15.81 1.74 2.39
C THR A 94 14.71 1.20 1.48
N LEU A 95 13.51 1.79 1.48
CA LEU A 95 12.48 1.47 0.49
C LEU A 95 13.03 1.74 -0.90
N GLN A 96 13.49 2.96 -1.18
CA GLN A 96 14.05 3.37 -2.46
C GLN A 96 15.09 2.39 -2.99
N SER A 97 16.09 2.04 -2.18
CA SER A 97 17.21 1.17 -2.58
C SER A 97 16.80 -0.26 -2.90
N ASN A 98 15.63 -0.71 -2.43
CA ASN A 98 15.12 -2.06 -2.62
C ASN A 98 13.88 -2.11 -3.53
N PHE A 99 13.39 -0.96 -4.01
CA PHE A 99 12.19 -0.86 -4.84
C PHE A 99 12.53 -1.00 -6.33
N HIS A 100 13.20 -2.10 -6.66
CA HIS A 100 13.63 -2.42 -8.02
C HIS A 100 12.91 -3.67 -8.53
N PHE A 101 12.37 -3.59 -9.73
CA PHE A 101 11.56 -4.66 -10.31
C PHE A 101 12.05 -5.06 -11.69
N LYS A 102 11.81 -6.32 -12.04
CA LYS A 102 12.00 -6.83 -13.39
C LYS A 102 10.72 -7.48 -13.89
N ARG A 103 10.52 -7.40 -15.20
CA ARG A 103 9.47 -8.17 -15.85
C ARG A 103 9.80 -9.65 -15.75
N MET A 104 8.85 -10.44 -15.28
CA MET A 104 8.91 -11.89 -15.40
C MET A 104 7.98 -12.26 -16.57
N GLY A 105 8.46 -13.05 -17.53
CA GLY A 105 7.58 -13.61 -18.55
C GLY A 105 6.58 -14.55 -17.90
N GLY A 106 5.36 -14.08 -17.64
CA GLY A 106 4.36 -14.82 -16.87
C GLY A 106 3.07 -14.05 -16.61
N SER A 107 2.06 -14.79 -16.13
CA SER A 107 0.64 -14.40 -16.01
C SER A 107 0.38 -13.04 -15.35
N ILE A 108 -0.67 -12.38 -15.84
CA ILE A 108 -1.23 -11.15 -15.27
C ILE A 108 -1.85 -11.51 -13.92
N THR A 109 -1.15 -11.21 -12.82
CA THR A 109 -1.74 -11.26 -11.48
C THR A 109 -2.27 -9.87 -11.16
N THR A 110 -3.59 -9.73 -11.00
CA THR A 110 -4.21 -8.47 -10.58
C THR A 110 -3.92 -8.22 -9.11
N CYS A 111 -3.17 -7.15 -8.84
CA CYS A 111 -2.81 -6.75 -7.50
C CYS A 111 -3.94 -5.93 -6.88
N LYS A 112 -4.37 -6.27 -5.66
CA LYS A 112 -5.47 -5.56 -4.97
C LYS A 112 -4.96 -4.47 -4.04
N SER A 113 -3.87 -4.75 -3.34
CA SER A 113 -3.21 -3.81 -2.43
C SER A 113 -2.57 -2.64 -3.19
N ASP A 114 -2.39 -1.50 -2.50
CA ASP A 114 -1.81 -0.27 -3.05
C ASP A 114 -0.60 0.17 -2.21
N LEU A 115 0.45 0.65 -2.88
CA LEU A 115 1.49 1.48 -2.28
C LEU A 115 1.31 2.92 -2.76
N LEU A 116 1.21 3.84 -1.81
CA LEU A 116 1.07 5.27 -2.05
C LEU A 116 2.27 6.01 -1.47
N LEU A 117 2.76 7.02 -2.19
CA LEU A 117 3.79 7.92 -1.71
C LEU A 117 3.35 9.37 -1.84
N PHE A 118 3.48 10.10 -0.74
CA PHE A 118 3.18 11.52 -0.64
C PHE A 118 4.45 12.31 -0.41
N LYS A 119 4.49 13.54 -0.94
CA LYS A 119 5.45 14.58 -0.60
C LYS A 119 4.70 15.85 -0.25
N ASN A 120 4.96 16.41 0.93
CA ASN A 120 4.30 17.62 1.43
C ASN A 120 2.76 17.53 1.34
N GLY A 121 2.19 16.37 1.66
CA GLY A 121 0.75 16.11 1.59
C GLY A 121 0.17 15.89 0.18
N THR A 122 0.98 15.97 -0.87
CA THR A 122 0.54 15.69 -2.25
C THR A 122 0.94 14.27 -2.65
N LEU A 123 0.02 13.51 -3.23
CA LEU A 123 0.30 12.18 -3.74
C LEU A 123 1.18 12.29 -5.01
N ILE A 124 2.37 11.70 -4.97
CA ILE A 124 3.36 11.78 -6.06
C ILE A 124 3.59 10.44 -6.76
N TYR A 125 3.22 9.33 -6.13
CA TYR A 125 3.34 8.00 -6.71
C TYR A 125 2.28 7.06 -6.14
N ARG A 126 1.71 6.23 -7.01
CA ARG A 126 0.79 5.16 -6.63
C ARG A 126 1.05 3.95 -7.50
N THR A 127 1.13 2.78 -6.90
CA THR A 127 1.16 1.51 -7.63
C THR A 127 0.31 0.47 -6.94
N LYS A 128 -0.26 -0.43 -7.73
CA LYS A 128 -0.78 -1.69 -7.21
C LYS A 128 0.39 -2.59 -6.83
N ILE A 129 0.25 -3.33 -5.74
CA ILE A 129 1.31 -4.17 -5.18
C ILE A 129 0.76 -5.55 -4.80
N GLY A 130 1.50 -6.59 -5.19
CA GLY A 130 1.27 -7.97 -4.79
C GLY A 130 2.15 -8.32 -3.59
N LEU A 131 1.54 -8.91 -2.57
CA LEU A 131 2.17 -9.26 -1.30
C LEU A 131 1.90 -10.72 -0.98
N GLU A 132 2.82 -11.60 -1.37
CA GLU A 132 2.72 -13.04 -1.13
C GLU A 132 4.03 -13.59 -0.55
N PRO A 133 4.02 -14.78 0.10
CA PRO A 133 5.24 -15.36 0.62
C PRO A 133 6.17 -15.72 -0.54
N GLY A 134 7.40 -15.20 -0.53
CA GLY A 134 8.39 -15.43 -1.59
C GLY A 134 8.18 -14.60 -2.87
N VAL A 135 7.12 -13.79 -2.94
CA VAL A 135 6.84 -12.92 -4.10
C VAL A 135 6.29 -11.58 -3.62
N ILE A 136 7.07 -10.52 -3.83
CA ILE A 136 6.58 -9.14 -3.82
C ILE A 136 6.76 -8.59 -5.22
N GLY A 137 5.77 -7.87 -5.72
CA GLY A 137 5.83 -7.23 -7.03
C GLY A 137 4.80 -6.13 -7.17
N ILE A 138 4.86 -5.40 -8.27
CA ILE A 138 3.93 -4.32 -8.58
C ILE A 138 3.26 -4.58 -9.92
N GLU A 139 2.07 -4.02 -10.11
CA GLU A 139 1.36 -4.08 -11.38
C GLU A 139 1.47 -2.73 -12.09
N GLU A 140 2.01 -2.76 -13.30
CA GLU A 140 2.18 -1.59 -14.17
C GLU A 140 1.31 -1.77 -15.42
N ALA A 141 0.64 -0.70 -15.85
CA ALA A 141 -0.41 -0.76 -16.87
C ALA A 141 0.08 -1.31 -18.23
N GLU A 142 1.30 -0.97 -18.64
CA GLU A 142 1.85 -1.35 -19.95
C GLU A 142 2.61 -2.69 -19.91
N THR A 143 3.21 -3.02 -18.77
CA THR A 143 4.15 -4.15 -18.66
C THR A 143 3.59 -5.35 -17.91
N GLY A 144 2.45 -5.18 -17.23
CA GLY A 144 1.87 -6.19 -16.35
C GLY A 144 2.62 -6.28 -15.02
N PHE A 145 2.60 -7.46 -14.41
CA PHE A 145 3.22 -7.70 -13.11
C PHE A 145 4.75 -7.70 -13.21
N LEU A 146 5.40 -6.84 -12.42
CA LEU A 146 6.84 -6.73 -12.26
C LEU A 146 7.25 -7.30 -10.90
N LYS A 147 8.16 -8.27 -10.88
CA LYS A 147 8.60 -8.93 -9.65
C LYS A 147 9.77 -8.17 -9.03
N SER A 148 9.75 -8.01 -7.70
CA SER A 148 10.86 -7.43 -6.95
C SER A 148 12.13 -8.26 -7.12
N MET A 149 13.26 -7.58 -7.29
CA MET A 149 14.58 -8.20 -7.32
C MET A 149 14.99 -8.77 -5.96
N ASP A 150 14.54 -8.15 -4.88
CA ASP A 150 14.80 -8.58 -3.51
C ASP A 150 13.54 -8.46 -2.66
N HIS A 151 12.69 -9.50 -2.75
CA HIS A 151 11.44 -9.55 -2.02
C HIS A 151 11.65 -9.65 -0.49
N ALA A 152 12.76 -10.24 -0.03
CA ALA A 152 13.04 -10.38 1.39
C ALA A 152 13.42 -9.03 2.01
N ALA A 153 14.33 -8.28 1.36
CA ALA A 153 14.68 -6.93 1.80
C ALA A 153 13.46 -6.00 1.76
N LEU A 154 12.63 -6.07 0.71
CA LEU A 154 11.44 -5.25 0.60
C LEU A 154 10.38 -5.59 1.67
N ALA A 155 10.19 -6.88 1.99
CA ALA A 155 9.33 -7.29 3.11
C ALA A 155 9.84 -6.73 4.45
N GLN A 156 11.15 -6.73 4.66
CA GLN A 156 11.77 -6.17 5.87
C GLN A 156 11.58 -4.65 5.97
N VAL A 157 11.61 -3.94 4.85
CA VAL A 157 11.23 -2.51 4.81
C VAL A 157 9.78 -2.34 5.26
N PHE A 158 8.83 -3.09 4.70
CA PHE A 158 7.43 -2.97 5.09
C PHE A 158 7.16 -3.40 6.54
N LYS A 159 7.96 -4.31 7.11
CA LYS A 159 7.91 -4.66 8.55
C LYS A 159 8.17 -3.45 9.45
N SER A 160 9.05 -2.53 9.04
CA SER A 160 9.37 -1.32 9.80
C SER A 160 8.24 -0.28 9.80
N PHE A 161 7.29 -0.36 8.86
CA PHE A 161 6.17 0.56 8.79
C PHE A 161 5.27 0.42 10.01
N GLN A 162 4.70 1.53 10.46
CA GLN A 162 3.85 1.56 11.64
C GLN A 162 2.38 1.37 11.25
N PRO A 163 1.61 0.55 12.00
CA PRO A 163 0.19 0.39 11.75
C PRO A 163 -0.58 1.68 12.03
N VAL A 164 -1.58 1.96 11.20
CA VAL A 164 -2.50 3.09 11.38
C VAL A 164 -3.85 2.57 11.85
N TYR A 165 -4.30 3.00 13.04
CA TYR A 165 -5.53 2.54 13.67
C TYR A 165 -6.69 3.54 13.52
N THR A 166 -6.92 4.03 12.30
CA THR A 166 -8.03 4.96 12.03
C THR A 166 -9.15 4.28 11.24
N PRO A 167 -10.43 4.51 11.58
CA PRO A 167 -11.56 3.99 10.82
C PRO A 167 -11.70 4.65 9.45
N ILE A 168 -11.30 5.91 9.36
CA ILE A 168 -11.37 6.74 8.15
C ILE A 168 -10.00 7.35 7.96
N LEU A 169 -9.41 7.12 6.79
CA LEU A 169 -8.15 7.73 6.39
C LEU A 169 -8.41 8.64 5.18
N VAL A 170 -8.19 9.93 5.38
CA VAL A 170 -8.21 10.92 4.30
C VAL A 170 -6.78 11.26 3.95
N LEU A 171 -6.40 11.00 2.70
CA LEU A 171 -5.07 11.21 2.13
C LEU A 171 -5.11 12.21 0.99
#